data_AF-A0A2E7EX61-F1
#
_entry.id   AF-A0A2E7EX61-F1
#
_cell.length_a   1.000
_cell.length_b   1.000
_cell.length_c   1.000
_cell.angle_alpha   90.00
_cell.angle_beta   90.00
_cell.angle_gamma   90.00
#
_symmetry.space_group_name_H-M   'P 1'
#
loop_
_entity.id
_entity.type
_entity.pdbx_description
1 polymer ?
#
loop_
_entity_poly.entity_id
_entity_poly.type
_entity_poly.pdbx_seq_one_letter_code
_entity_poly.pdbx_strand_id
1 'polypeptide(L)'
;MTGTIWKTGFEIELLAPRGKTRADLAHALAAKHGGSVNRVFYPQSEPSLAPSVQVFENLILGFDAIDESGNRVALCVDDLTINADLNRSAPPLDGWMRIVSDDGRLLSLVSKVCDPDASIEDVLKPVSSLFNTPLESEGGIFKTSDEKKRPIALATGLPGERERPCEIITAPLEDNRAEILGELLGTAKALGFVIPKEAAVHVHFDARRLCDARVLSRLIYCLAKHGKALRAHVGTNLNCVRLGPIATNLIELASDEAFLRASWDEARQMLLACKPTKYCDFNFLNIAAGFEAKYTFEVRIFPGSIDADEVCGFANLFERILNWAVDQDRPACPDTIERFL
;
A
#
# COMPACT_ATOMS: atom_id res chain seq x y z
N MET A 1 20.39 23.44 0.43
CA MET A 1 20.05 23.03 1.81
C MET A 1 20.32 21.54 1.92
N THR A 2 21.29 21.13 2.74
CA THR A 2 21.48 19.72 3.10
C THR A 2 20.41 19.38 4.15
N GLY A 3 19.21 19.06 3.69
CA GLY A 3 18.10 18.67 4.55
C GLY A 3 18.37 17.31 5.20
N THR A 4 17.76 17.06 6.36
CA THR A 4 17.80 15.75 7.01
C THR A 4 17.10 14.71 6.13
N ILE A 5 17.72 13.54 5.96
CA ILE A 5 17.13 12.38 5.28
C ILE A 5 15.90 11.92 6.08
N TRP A 6 14.83 11.52 5.38
CA TRP A 6 13.63 11.01 6.01
C TRP A 6 13.63 9.49 5.99
N LYS A 7 13.17 8.88 7.09
CA LYS A 7 12.84 7.46 7.13
C LYS A 7 11.67 7.20 6.16
N THR A 8 11.91 6.35 5.16
CA THR A 8 11.02 6.18 3.99
C THR A 8 10.69 4.73 3.68
N GLY A 9 9.42 4.38 3.57
CA GLY A 9 8.95 3.10 3.01
C GLY A 9 8.53 3.27 1.56
N PHE A 10 8.63 2.20 0.78
CA PHE A 10 8.25 2.18 -0.63
C PHE A 10 7.23 1.08 -0.89
N GLU A 11 6.23 1.40 -1.70
CA GLU A 11 5.36 0.43 -2.38
C GLU A 11 5.60 0.60 -3.88
N ILE A 12 6.10 -0.44 -4.56
CA ILE A 12 6.52 -0.39 -5.97
C ILE A 12 5.77 -1.44 -6.76
N GLU A 13 4.90 -0.99 -7.67
CA GLU A 13 4.03 -1.85 -8.46
C GLU A 13 4.72 -2.39 -9.71
N LEU A 14 4.83 -3.72 -9.80
CA LEU A 14 5.43 -4.47 -10.89
C LEU A 14 4.50 -5.61 -11.36
N LEU A 15 4.86 -6.23 -12.48
CA LEU A 15 4.16 -7.38 -13.04
C LEU A 15 5.13 -8.49 -13.39
N ALA A 16 4.90 -9.67 -12.83
CA ALA A 16 5.66 -10.87 -13.19
C ALA A 16 5.42 -11.26 -14.66
N PRO A 17 6.44 -11.75 -15.38
CA PRO A 17 6.25 -12.29 -16.73
C PRO A 17 5.36 -13.53 -16.69
N ARG A 18 4.72 -13.87 -17.81
CA ARG A 18 3.91 -15.09 -17.91
C ARG A 18 4.75 -16.32 -17.54
N GLY A 19 4.17 -17.22 -16.73
CA GLY A 19 4.86 -18.40 -16.20
C GLY A 19 5.67 -18.14 -14.93
N LYS A 20 5.71 -16.89 -14.43
CA LYS A 20 6.21 -16.54 -13.09
C LYS A 20 5.11 -15.82 -12.30
N THR A 21 5.36 -15.68 -11.01
CA THR A 21 4.46 -15.13 -10.02
C THR A 21 5.21 -14.15 -9.11
N ARG A 22 4.49 -13.41 -8.26
CA ARG A 22 5.10 -12.61 -7.19
C ARG A 22 5.90 -13.45 -6.18
N ALA A 23 5.59 -14.74 -6.03
CA ALA A 23 6.34 -15.64 -5.15
C ALA A 23 7.77 -15.88 -5.67
N ASP A 24 7.96 -15.93 -6.99
CA ASP A 24 9.29 -16.11 -7.60
C ASP A 24 10.24 -14.97 -7.23
N LEU A 25 9.72 -13.73 -7.17
CA LEU A 25 10.51 -12.58 -6.73
C LEU A 25 10.87 -12.70 -5.25
N ALA A 26 9.89 -12.99 -4.39
CA ALA A 26 10.14 -13.15 -2.96
C ALA A 26 11.21 -14.24 -2.68
N HIS A 27 11.13 -15.38 -3.38
CA HIS A 27 12.12 -16.45 -3.25
C HIS A 27 13.52 -16.03 -3.73
N ALA A 28 13.61 -15.32 -4.85
CA ALA A 28 14.90 -14.84 -5.34
C ALA A 28 15.55 -13.82 -4.38
N LEU A 29 14.74 -12.92 -3.80
CA LEU A 29 15.20 -11.97 -2.80
C LEU A 29 15.69 -12.68 -1.55
N ALA A 30 14.88 -13.56 -0.96
CA ALA A 30 15.25 -14.34 0.22
C ALA A 30 16.55 -15.15 -0.01
N ALA A 31 16.65 -15.84 -1.15
CA ALA A 31 17.83 -16.65 -1.48
C ALA A 31 19.12 -15.82 -1.57
N LYS A 32 19.03 -14.58 -2.10
CA LYS A 32 20.18 -13.67 -2.19
C LYS A 32 20.68 -13.20 -0.83
N HIS A 33 19.79 -13.13 0.16
CA HIS A 33 20.10 -12.81 1.56
C HIS A 33 20.24 -14.04 2.47
N GLY A 34 20.37 -15.24 1.89
CA GLY A 34 20.53 -16.49 2.65
C GLY A 34 19.34 -16.89 3.53
N GLY A 35 18.17 -16.27 3.31
CA GLY A 35 16.99 -16.46 4.14
C GLY A 35 15.90 -17.30 3.48
N SER A 36 14.65 -17.04 3.85
CA SER A 36 13.47 -17.81 3.43
C SER A 36 12.27 -16.92 3.11
N VAL A 37 11.17 -17.54 2.68
CA VAL A 37 9.91 -16.84 2.39
C VAL A 37 8.82 -17.40 3.29
N ASN A 38 8.09 -16.51 3.95
CA ASN A 38 6.87 -16.86 4.67
C ASN A 38 5.65 -16.47 3.82
N ARG A 39 4.69 -17.38 3.66
CA ARG A 39 3.39 -17.00 3.10
C ARG A 39 2.60 -16.24 4.14
N VAL A 40 1.88 -15.22 3.71
CA VAL A 40 1.04 -14.40 4.59
C VAL A 40 -0.30 -14.13 3.94
N PHE A 41 -1.34 -13.94 4.74
CA PHE A 41 -2.57 -13.33 4.25
C PHE A 41 -2.40 -11.82 4.16
N TYR A 42 -2.61 -11.26 2.98
CA TYR A 42 -2.61 -9.82 2.76
C TYR A 42 -4.03 -9.31 2.50
N PRO A 43 -4.52 -8.33 3.27
CA PRO A 43 -5.86 -7.81 3.10
C PRO A 43 -5.95 -6.84 1.91
N GLN A 44 -6.99 -6.99 1.10
CA GLN A 44 -7.38 -6.02 0.07
C GLN A 44 -8.87 -5.70 0.15
N SER A 45 -9.23 -4.53 -0.34
CA SER A 45 -10.61 -4.04 -0.37
C SER A 45 -11.03 -3.74 -1.81
N GLU A 46 -12.07 -4.40 -2.29
CA GLU A 46 -12.63 -4.22 -3.64
C GLU A 46 -13.99 -3.52 -3.56
N PRO A 47 -14.29 -2.54 -4.44
CA PRO A 47 -15.64 -2.02 -4.56
C PRO A 47 -16.60 -3.15 -4.91
N SER A 48 -17.68 -3.27 -4.13
CA SER A 48 -18.68 -4.29 -4.37
C SER A 48 -19.69 -3.81 -5.43
N LEU A 49 -20.04 -4.70 -6.36
CA LEU A 49 -21.11 -4.47 -7.33
C LEU A 49 -22.50 -4.83 -6.76
N ALA A 50 -22.57 -5.40 -5.55
CA ALA A 50 -23.82 -5.81 -4.92
C ALA A 50 -24.57 -4.58 -4.34
N PRO A 51 -25.91 -4.48 -4.48
CA PRO A 51 -26.68 -3.29 -4.13
C PRO A 51 -26.60 -2.82 -2.65
N SER A 52 -26.15 -3.68 -1.72
CA SER A 52 -26.14 -3.43 -0.27
C SER A 52 -24.77 -3.57 0.40
N VAL A 53 -23.74 -3.99 -0.35
CA VAL A 53 -22.37 -4.13 0.15
C VAL A 53 -21.55 -3.09 -0.59
N GLN A 54 -20.93 -2.15 0.12
CA GLN A 54 -20.13 -1.10 -0.51
C GLN A 54 -18.74 -1.59 -0.91
N VAL A 55 -18.18 -2.53 -0.13
CA VAL A 55 -16.83 -3.05 -0.30
C VAL A 55 -16.83 -4.54 0.05
N PHE A 56 -16.23 -5.36 -0.79
CA PHE A 56 -15.81 -6.71 -0.41
C PHE A 56 -14.39 -6.64 0.10
N GLU A 57 -14.20 -7.11 1.33
CA GLU A 57 -12.87 -7.33 1.85
C GLU A 57 -12.43 -8.73 1.40
N ASN A 58 -11.14 -8.87 1.10
CA ASN A 58 -10.56 -10.16 0.78
C ASN A 58 -9.18 -10.31 1.42
N LEU A 59 -8.77 -11.55 1.62
CA LEU A 59 -7.40 -11.95 1.93
C LEU A 59 -6.87 -12.69 0.71
N ILE A 60 -5.68 -12.32 0.28
CA ILE A 60 -4.92 -13.00 -0.76
C ILE A 60 -3.59 -13.47 -0.20
N LEU A 61 -2.87 -14.29 -0.97
CA LEU A 61 -1.51 -14.68 -0.62
C LEU A 61 -0.51 -13.57 -0.95
N GLY A 62 0.21 -13.14 0.08
CA GLY A 62 1.45 -12.38 0.02
C GLY A 62 2.65 -13.25 0.42
N PHE A 63 3.86 -12.76 0.09
CA PHE A 63 5.11 -13.49 0.30
C PHE A 63 6.12 -12.57 0.97
N ASP A 64 6.41 -12.86 2.23
CA ASP A 64 7.35 -12.11 3.07
C ASP A 64 8.75 -12.72 2.93
N ALA A 65 9.61 -12.08 2.15
CA ALA A 65 11.01 -12.47 2.00
C ALA A 65 11.81 -11.96 3.19
N ILE A 66 12.41 -12.89 3.94
CA ILE A 66 13.24 -12.60 5.10
C ILE A 66 14.69 -13.02 4.86
N ASP A 67 15.63 -12.33 5.50
CA ASP A 67 17.05 -12.67 5.49
C ASP A 67 17.39 -13.82 6.47
N GLU A 68 18.66 -14.23 6.52
CA GLU A 68 19.15 -15.26 7.45
C GLU A 68 18.93 -14.92 8.94
N SER A 69 18.80 -13.63 9.27
CA SER A 69 18.55 -13.12 10.62
C SER A 69 17.06 -13.01 10.95
N GLY A 70 16.17 -13.32 9.99
CA GLY A 70 14.73 -13.21 10.14
C GLY A 70 14.18 -11.78 9.94
N ASN A 71 14.99 -10.83 9.46
CA ASN A 71 14.51 -9.49 9.14
C ASN A 71 13.87 -9.48 7.75
N ARG A 72 12.83 -8.67 7.57
CA ARG A 72 12.17 -8.50 6.28
C ARG A 72 13.10 -7.79 5.29
N VAL A 73 13.33 -8.44 4.16
CA VAL A 73 13.92 -7.85 2.95
C VAL A 73 12.84 -7.10 2.18
N ALA A 74 11.74 -7.78 1.85
CA ALA A 74 10.59 -7.20 1.18
C ALA A 74 9.34 -8.07 1.35
N LEU A 75 8.18 -7.43 1.35
CA LEU A 75 6.89 -8.12 1.23
C LEU A 75 6.38 -7.97 -0.20
N CYS A 76 6.14 -9.08 -0.89
CA CYS A 76 5.60 -9.12 -2.25
C CYS A 76 4.11 -9.49 -2.21
N VAL A 77 3.25 -8.55 -2.60
CA VAL A 77 1.79 -8.70 -2.54
C VAL A 77 1.15 -8.37 -3.89
N ASP A 78 -0.13 -8.68 -4.05
CA ASP A 78 -0.90 -8.22 -5.22
C ASP A 78 -1.29 -6.75 -5.03
N ASP A 79 -1.45 -6.03 -6.13
CA ASP A 79 -2.20 -4.77 -6.16
C ASP A 79 -3.41 -4.93 -7.10
N LEU A 80 -4.62 -4.73 -6.55
CA LEU A 80 -5.86 -5.00 -7.27
C LEU A 80 -6.13 -4.03 -8.43
N THR A 81 -5.43 -2.92 -8.49
CA THR A 81 -5.60 -1.89 -9.52
C THR A 81 -4.91 -2.27 -10.82
N ILE A 82 -3.90 -3.14 -10.78
CA ILE A 82 -3.25 -3.72 -11.97
C ILE A 82 -4.21 -4.69 -12.66
N ASN A 83 -4.60 -4.37 -13.90
CA ASN A 83 -5.66 -5.11 -14.59
C ASN A 83 -5.42 -5.26 -16.09
N ALA A 84 -4.96 -4.21 -16.77
CA ALA A 84 -4.94 -4.17 -18.22
C ALA A 84 -4.04 -5.24 -18.86
N ASP A 85 -2.98 -5.63 -18.14
CA ASP A 85 -1.97 -6.57 -18.62
C ASP A 85 -2.25 -8.03 -18.22
N LEU A 86 -3.40 -8.29 -17.59
CA LEU A 86 -3.80 -9.61 -17.10
C LEU A 86 -4.82 -10.29 -18.03
N ASN A 87 -4.67 -11.59 -18.21
CA ASN A 87 -5.71 -12.42 -18.82
C ASN A 87 -6.77 -12.81 -17.77
N ARG A 88 -7.86 -12.05 -17.71
CA ARG A 88 -8.99 -12.28 -16.79
C ARG A 88 -9.68 -13.65 -16.96
N SER A 89 -9.50 -14.30 -18.10
CA SER A 89 -10.07 -15.61 -18.40
C SER A 89 -9.17 -16.77 -17.99
N ALA A 90 -7.95 -16.50 -17.52
CA ALA A 90 -7.05 -17.55 -17.07
C ALA A 90 -7.62 -18.25 -15.83
N PRO A 91 -7.54 -19.59 -15.77
CA PRO A 91 -7.91 -20.33 -14.58
C PRO A 91 -6.97 -19.98 -13.41
N PRO A 92 -7.41 -20.18 -12.17
CA PRO A 92 -6.51 -20.12 -11.02
C PRO A 92 -5.31 -21.06 -11.17
N LEU A 93 -4.15 -20.63 -10.66
CA LEU A 93 -2.99 -21.50 -10.48
C LEU A 93 -3.15 -22.33 -9.20
N ASP A 94 -2.74 -23.60 -9.24
CA ASP A 94 -2.79 -24.48 -8.07
C ASP A 94 -2.04 -23.89 -6.87
N GLY A 95 -2.65 -23.99 -5.68
CA GLY A 95 -2.11 -23.41 -4.45
C GLY A 95 -2.32 -21.90 -4.30
N TRP A 96 -2.91 -21.21 -5.29
CA TRP A 96 -3.26 -19.80 -5.18
C TRP A 96 -4.74 -19.64 -4.85
N MET A 97 -5.00 -18.92 -3.75
CA MET A 97 -6.35 -18.72 -3.23
C MET A 97 -6.61 -17.27 -2.84
N ARG A 98 -7.90 -16.96 -2.74
CA ARG A 98 -8.42 -15.80 -2.01
C ARG A 98 -9.48 -16.24 -1.03
N ILE A 99 -9.57 -15.53 0.09
CA ILE A 99 -10.63 -15.68 1.07
C ILE A 99 -11.43 -14.38 1.10
N VAL A 100 -12.75 -14.47 1.00
CA VAL A 100 -13.64 -13.30 0.96
C VAL A 100 -14.65 -13.36 2.10
N SER A 101 -15.01 -12.19 2.62
CA SER A 101 -16.11 -12.00 3.57
C SER A 101 -16.68 -10.58 3.43
N ASP A 102 -17.94 -10.43 3.80
CA ASP A 102 -18.66 -9.15 3.82
C ASP A 102 -18.41 -8.35 5.10
N ASP A 103 -17.67 -8.92 6.07
CA ASP A 103 -17.25 -8.27 7.30
C ASP A 103 -15.72 -8.35 7.47
N GLY A 104 -15.08 -7.17 7.50
CA GLY A 104 -13.63 -7.07 7.70
C GLY A 104 -13.15 -7.59 9.07
N ARG A 105 -14.02 -7.60 10.09
CA ARG A 105 -13.69 -8.20 11.40
C ARG A 105 -13.61 -9.72 11.31
N LEU A 106 -14.45 -10.34 10.49
CA LEU A 106 -14.40 -11.78 10.24
C LEU A 106 -13.16 -12.15 9.44
N LEU A 107 -12.76 -11.36 8.44
CA LEU A 107 -11.47 -11.59 7.77
C LEU A 107 -10.29 -11.36 8.70
N SER A 108 -10.36 -10.37 9.59
CA SER A 108 -9.32 -10.20 10.60
C SER A 108 -9.22 -11.45 11.48
N LEU A 109 -10.34 -12.06 11.88
CA LEU A 109 -10.34 -13.33 12.60
C LEU A 109 -9.72 -14.45 11.75
N VAL A 110 -10.16 -14.63 10.50
CA VAL A 110 -9.61 -15.62 9.56
C VAL A 110 -8.09 -15.50 9.48
N SER A 111 -7.57 -14.28 9.24
CA SER A 111 -6.12 -14.04 9.11
C SER A 111 -5.32 -14.39 10.36
N LYS A 112 -5.97 -14.52 11.53
CA LYS A 112 -5.34 -14.86 12.81
C LYS A 112 -5.38 -16.34 13.14
N VAL A 113 -6.36 -17.07 12.63
CA VAL A 113 -6.60 -18.48 13.02
C VAL A 113 -6.34 -19.46 11.90
N CYS A 114 -6.30 -18.99 10.65
CA CYS A 114 -6.01 -19.80 9.48
C CYS A 114 -4.53 -19.74 9.12
N ASP A 115 -4.06 -20.80 8.48
CA ASP A 115 -2.69 -20.94 8.00
C ASP A 115 -2.61 -20.60 6.49
N PRO A 116 -1.81 -19.60 6.06
CA PRO A 116 -1.64 -19.28 4.65
C PRO A 116 -0.92 -20.36 3.83
N ASP A 117 -0.26 -21.32 4.47
CA ASP A 117 0.35 -22.49 3.82
C ASP A 117 -0.63 -23.66 3.63
N ALA A 118 -1.82 -23.59 4.25
CA ALA A 118 -2.84 -24.62 4.09
C ALA A 118 -3.37 -24.70 2.66
N SER A 119 -3.82 -25.89 2.28
CA SER A 119 -4.59 -26.09 1.05
C SER A 119 -5.89 -25.31 1.10
N ILE A 120 -6.48 -25.02 -0.06
CA ILE A 120 -7.75 -24.30 -0.12
C ILE A 120 -8.90 -25.11 0.53
N GLU A 121 -8.80 -26.45 0.48
CA GLU A 121 -9.71 -27.40 1.11
C GLU A 121 -9.65 -27.34 2.65
N ASP A 122 -8.49 -26.95 3.19
CA ASP A 122 -8.20 -27.02 4.62
C ASP A 122 -8.20 -25.65 5.31
N VAL A 123 -7.94 -24.57 4.55
CA VAL A 123 -7.65 -23.24 5.10
C VAL A 123 -8.75 -22.71 6.02
N LEU A 124 -10.02 -23.02 5.74
CA LEU A 124 -11.16 -22.58 6.56
C LEU A 124 -11.55 -23.54 7.69
N LYS A 125 -10.94 -24.73 7.79
CA LYS A 125 -11.25 -25.70 8.87
C LYS A 125 -11.11 -25.12 10.28
N PRO A 126 -10.11 -24.28 10.61
CA PRO A 126 -10.03 -23.64 11.92
C PRO A 126 -11.27 -22.78 12.23
N VAL A 127 -11.77 -22.04 11.24
CA VAL A 127 -12.97 -21.20 11.41
C VAL A 127 -14.22 -22.06 11.55
N SER A 128 -14.41 -23.08 10.71
CA SER A 128 -15.50 -24.04 10.83
C SER A 128 -15.54 -24.70 12.23
N SER A 129 -14.35 -25.02 12.78
CA SER A 129 -14.21 -25.55 14.14
C SER A 129 -14.67 -24.57 15.22
N LEU A 130 -14.36 -23.27 15.07
CA LEU A 130 -14.79 -22.23 16.02
C LEU A 130 -16.32 -22.08 16.09
N PHE A 131 -17.01 -22.30 14.98
CA PHE A 131 -18.47 -22.17 14.88
C PHE A 131 -19.22 -23.51 14.98
N ASN A 132 -18.48 -24.61 15.19
CA ASN A 132 -19.03 -25.96 15.27
C ASN A 132 -19.93 -26.34 14.08
N THR A 133 -19.52 -25.91 12.88
CA THR A 133 -20.24 -26.13 11.63
C THR A 133 -19.34 -26.85 10.63
N PRO A 134 -19.89 -27.71 9.75
CA PRO A 134 -19.08 -28.36 8.72
C PRO A 134 -18.66 -27.35 7.66
N LEU A 135 -17.48 -27.57 7.07
CA LEU A 135 -17.05 -26.86 5.86
C LEU A 135 -17.88 -27.36 4.67
N GLU A 136 -18.57 -26.45 3.99
CA GLU A 136 -19.34 -26.73 2.77
C GLU A 136 -18.41 -26.58 1.56
N SER A 137 -18.57 -27.43 0.53
CA SER A 137 -17.79 -27.34 -0.71
C SER A 137 -18.67 -27.50 -1.94
N GLU A 138 -18.59 -26.56 -2.89
CA GLU A 138 -19.31 -26.62 -4.16
C GLU A 138 -18.48 -25.95 -5.26
N GLY A 139 -18.21 -26.66 -6.36
CA GLY A 139 -17.55 -26.07 -7.54
C GLY A 139 -16.17 -25.43 -7.29
N GLY A 140 -15.37 -25.96 -6.37
CA GLY A 140 -14.06 -25.39 -6.00
C GLY A 140 -14.15 -24.15 -5.08
N ILE A 141 -15.32 -23.92 -4.49
CA ILE A 141 -15.55 -22.92 -3.44
C ILE A 141 -15.76 -23.65 -2.12
N PHE A 142 -15.03 -23.23 -1.10
CA PHE A 142 -15.14 -23.75 0.27
C PHE A 142 -15.74 -22.67 1.16
N LYS A 143 -16.78 -23.01 1.91
CA LYS A 143 -17.60 -22.06 2.65
C LYS A 143 -17.74 -22.48 4.10
N THR A 144 -17.52 -21.53 5.00
CA THR A 144 -17.87 -21.67 6.41
C THR A 144 -19.02 -20.72 6.76
N SER A 145 -19.96 -21.23 7.55
CA SER A 145 -21.16 -20.52 8.00
C SER A 145 -21.35 -20.70 9.50
N ASP A 146 -22.15 -19.86 10.14
CA ASP A 146 -22.54 -20.08 11.54
C ASP A 146 -23.67 -21.13 11.67
N GLU A 147 -24.07 -21.45 12.91
CA GLU A 147 -25.16 -22.40 13.21
C GLU A 147 -26.51 -22.00 12.58
N LYS A 148 -26.71 -20.72 12.25
CA LYS A 148 -27.90 -20.19 11.57
C LYS A 148 -27.73 -20.14 10.04
N LYS A 149 -26.66 -20.75 9.51
CA LYS A 149 -26.30 -20.77 8.08
C LYS A 149 -26.00 -19.38 7.49
N ARG A 150 -25.65 -18.40 8.33
CA ARG A 150 -25.15 -17.11 7.86
C ARG A 150 -23.70 -17.27 7.41
N PRO A 151 -23.31 -16.75 6.23
CA PRO A 151 -21.96 -16.90 5.72
C PRO A 151 -20.96 -16.19 6.64
N ILE A 152 -19.79 -16.80 6.83
CA ILE A 152 -18.68 -16.21 7.58
C ILE A 152 -17.51 -15.91 6.65
N ALA A 153 -17.11 -16.87 5.83
CA ALA A 153 -16.03 -16.70 4.85
C ALA A 153 -16.15 -17.72 3.72
N LEU A 154 -15.61 -17.36 2.56
CA LEU A 154 -15.52 -18.22 1.37
C LEU A 154 -14.07 -18.25 0.90
N ALA A 155 -13.51 -19.43 0.66
CA ALA A 155 -12.22 -19.62 0.01
C ALA A 155 -12.43 -20.13 -1.41
N THR A 156 -11.76 -19.53 -2.39
CA THR A 156 -11.80 -19.95 -3.79
C THR A 156 -10.43 -19.71 -4.45
N GLY A 157 -10.15 -20.42 -5.56
CA GLY A 157 -8.92 -20.21 -6.33
C GLY A 157 -8.82 -18.75 -6.79
N LEU A 158 -7.60 -18.24 -6.93
CA LEU A 158 -7.35 -16.87 -7.37
C LEU A 158 -7.26 -16.82 -8.91
N PRO A 159 -8.30 -16.37 -9.65
CA PRO A 159 -8.33 -16.47 -11.10
C PRO A 159 -7.68 -15.26 -11.78
N GLY A 160 -7.58 -15.33 -13.10
CA GLY A 160 -7.35 -14.14 -13.93
C GLY A 160 -5.91 -13.63 -13.89
N GLU A 161 -4.94 -14.54 -13.80
CA GLU A 161 -3.50 -14.23 -13.72
C GLU A 161 -3.12 -13.38 -12.50
N ARG A 162 -3.96 -13.36 -11.46
CA ARG A 162 -3.77 -12.52 -10.28
C ARG A 162 -2.64 -12.99 -9.37
N GLU A 163 -1.95 -14.08 -9.67
CA GLU A 163 -0.66 -14.47 -9.11
C GLU A 163 0.53 -13.62 -9.62
N ARG A 164 0.34 -12.87 -10.71
CA ARG A 164 1.40 -12.13 -11.40
C ARG A 164 1.66 -10.70 -10.91
N PRO A 165 0.65 -9.87 -10.58
CA PRO A 165 0.92 -8.53 -10.06
C PRO A 165 1.73 -8.61 -8.77
N CYS A 166 2.65 -7.68 -8.61
CA CYS A 166 3.58 -7.66 -7.49
C CYS A 166 3.84 -6.23 -7.06
N GLU A 167 3.22 -5.81 -5.97
CA GLU A 167 3.65 -4.64 -5.21
C GLU A 167 4.74 -5.09 -4.23
N ILE A 168 5.94 -4.54 -4.41
CA ILE A 168 7.05 -4.69 -3.45
C ILE A 168 6.86 -3.66 -2.34
N ILE A 169 6.70 -4.12 -1.11
CA ILE A 169 6.62 -3.28 0.09
C ILE A 169 7.92 -3.43 0.88
N THR A 170 8.65 -2.33 1.06
CA THR A 170 9.91 -2.34 1.81
C THR A 170 9.69 -2.16 3.32
N ALA A 171 10.64 -2.62 4.12
CA ALA A 171 10.82 -2.00 5.44
C ALA A 171 11.19 -0.51 5.28
N PRO A 172 10.96 0.35 6.27
CA PRO A 172 11.39 1.74 6.18
C PRO A 172 12.92 1.85 6.10
N LEU A 173 13.40 2.61 5.12
CA LEU A 173 14.80 2.82 4.76
C LEU A 173 15.26 4.22 5.17
N GLU A 174 16.55 4.35 5.48
CA GLU A 174 17.22 5.62 5.79
C GLU A 174 18.42 5.79 4.83
N ASP A 175 19.66 5.70 5.32
CA ASP A 175 20.86 6.14 4.59
C ASP A 175 21.28 5.25 3.40
N ASN A 176 20.82 3.99 3.35
CA ASN A 176 21.21 3.00 2.34
C ASN A 176 20.12 2.71 1.30
N ARG A 177 19.18 3.64 1.12
CA ARG A 177 18.03 3.48 0.20
C ARG A 177 18.43 3.05 -1.22
N ALA A 178 19.41 3.72 -1.83
CA ALA A 178 19.77 3.46 -3.23
C ALA A 178 20.32 2.04 -3.44
N GLU A 179 21.12 1.56 -2.49
CA GLU A 179 21.67 0.20 -2.51
C GLU A 179 20.56 -0.85 -2.38
N ILE A 180 19.69 -0.69 -1.38
CA ILE A 180 18.58 -1.62 -1.14
C ILE A 180 17.61 -1.63 -2.33
N LEU A 181 17.16 -0.46 -2.81
CA LEU A 181 16.27 -0.39 -3.97
C LEU A 181 16.94 -0.93 -5.23
N GLY A 182 18.23 -0.68 -5.43
CA GLY A 182 19.02 -1.23 -6.54
C GLY A 182 19.05 -2.75 -6.53
N GLU A 183 19.21 -3.35 -5.35
CA GLU A 183 19.14 -4.80 -5.17
C GLU A 183 17.73 -5.36 -5.41
N LEU A 184 16.70 -4.77 -4.82
CA LEU A 184 15.31 -5.22 -4.96
C LEU A 184 14.86 -5.18 -6.42
N LEU A 185 15.02 -4.03 -7.06
CA LEU A 185 14.56 -3.79 -8.43
C LEU A 185 15.48 -4.43 -9.46
N GLY A 186 16.78 -4.54 -9.17
CA GLY A 186 17.72 -5.32 -9.98
C GLY A 186 17.36 -6.80 -10.03
N THR A 187 16.93 -7.36 -8.90
CA THR A 187 16.45 -8.76 -8.83
C THR A 187 15.16 -8.94 -9.64
N ALA A 188 14.21 -8.01 -9.51
CA ALA A 188 12.99 -8.01 -10.31
C ALA A 188 13.28 -7.94 -11.83
N LYS A 189 14.17 -7.02 -12.25
CA LYS A 189 14.66 -6.91 -13.64
C LYS A 189 15.25 -8.23 -14.14
N ALA A 190 16.13 -8.85 -13.35
CA ALA A 190 16.78 -10.12 -13.72
C ALA A 190 15.78 -11.27 -13.90
N LEU A 191 14.66 -11.24 -13.17
CA LEU A 191 13.57 -12.23 -13.32
C LEU A 191 12.62 -11.93 -14.47
N GLY A 192 12.73 -10.76 -15.11
CA GLY A 192 11.89 -10.33 -16.23
C GLY A 192 10.60 -9.62 -15.81
N PHE A 193 10.55 -9.07 -14.60
CA PHE A 193 9.41 -8.22 -14.19
C PHE A 193 9.37 -6.94 -15.01
N VAL A 194 8.16 -6.47 -15.28
CA VAL A 194 7.90 -5.26 -16.06
C VAL A 194 7.04 -4.28 -15.27
N ILE A 195 6.98 -3.04 -15.73
CA ILE A 195 6.09 -2.01 -15.19
C ILE A 195 4.70 -2.20 -15.84
N PRO A 196 3.63 -2.54 -15.10
CA PRO A 196 2.29 -2.65 -15.66
C PRO A 196 1.71 -1.29 -16.06
N LYS A 197 0.64 -1.31 -16.86
CA LYS A 197 -0.01 -0.10 -17.38
C LYS A 197 -0.53 0.82 -16.27
N GLU A 198 -1.09 0.25 -15.22
CA GLU A 198 -1.63 1.00 -14.08
C GLU A 198 -0.58 1.37 -13.02
N ALA A 199 0.69 0.99 -13.21
CA ALA A 199 1.72 1.05 -12.19
C ALA A 199 1.93 2.45 -11.59
N ALA A 200 2.11 2.47 -10.28
CA ALA A 200 2.52 3.60 -9.47
C ALA A 200 3.70 3.23 -8.54
N VAL A 201 4.32 4.26 -7.99
CA VAL A 201 5.20 4.14 -6.82
C VAL A 201 4.58 4.97 -5.70
N HIS A 202 4.34 4.36 -4.55
CA HIS A 202 3.96 5.08 -3.34
C HIS A 202 5.18 5.24 -2.43
N VAL A 203 5.39 6.45 -1.94
CA VAL A 203 6.47 6.74 -0.98
C VAL A 203 5.86 7.17 0.34
N HIS A 204 6.19 6.45 1.39
CA HIS A 204 5.73 6.68 2.76
C HIS A 204 6.84 7.33 3.57
N PHE A 205 6.61 8.54 4.07
CA PHE A 205 7.51 9.26 4.94
C PHE A 205 7.05 9.14 6.39
N ASP A 206 7.97 8.89 7.33
CA ASP A 206 7.65 8.92 8.76
C ASP A 206 7.03 10.27 9.15
N ALA A 207 5.83 10.24 9.74
CA ALA A 207 5.04 11.45 9.97
C ALA A 207 5.43 12.23 11.23
N ARG A 208 6.33 11.74 12.09
CA ARG A 208 6.56 12.31 13.43
C ARG A 208 6.95 13.79 13.39
N ARG A 209 7.76 14.19 12.40
CA ARG A 209 8.16 15.60 12.22
C ARG A 209 7.05 16.50 11.66
N LEU A 210 5.96 15.91 11.16
CA LEU A 210 4.78 16.62 10.66
C LEU A 210 3.69 16.79 11.72
N CYS A 211 3.91 16.29 12.93
CA CYS A 211 2.96 16.28 14.04
C CYS A 211 2.86 17.64 14.75
N ASP A 212 2.64 18.69 13.97
CA ASP A 212 2.40 20.06 14.40
C ASP A 212 1.40 20.69 13.44
N ALA A 213 0.36 21.35 13.96
CA ALA A 213 -0.73 21.85 13.14
C ALA A 213 -0.28 22.91 12.12
N ARG A 214 0.73 23.72 12.47
CA ARG A 214 1.27 24.77 11.58
C ARG A 214 2.14 24.16 10.51
N VAL A 215 2.96 23.17 10.85
CA VAL A 215 3.73 22.39 9.87
C VAL A 215 2.80 21.72 8.87
N LEU A 216 1.75 21.05 9.35
CA LEU A 216 0.82 20.35 8.47
C LEU A 216 0.01 21.32 7.60
N SER A 217 -0.43 22.46 8.16
CA SER A 217 -1.08 23.54 7.41
C SER A 217 -0.20 24.03 6.25
N ARG A 218 1.08 24.30 6.50
CA ARG A 218 2.04 24.71 5.46
C ARG A 218 2.15 23.66 4.35
N LEU A 219 2.27 22.38 4.73
CA LEU A 219 2.36 21.28 3.78
C LEU A 219 1.10 21.18 2.92
N ILE A 220 -0.09 21.18 3.54
CA ILE A 220 -1.37 21.11 2.84
C ILE A 220 -1.50 22.28 1.85
N TYR A 221 -1.21 23.51 2.28
CA TYR A 221 -1.30 24.67 1.40
C TYR A 221 -0.31 24.59 0.22
N CYS A 222 0.94 24.21 0.49
CA CYS A 222 1.96 24.04 -0.55
C CYS A 222 1.56 22.99 -1.59
N LEU A 223 1.07 21.84 -1.13
CA LEU A 223 0.65 20.74 -2.01
C LEU A 223 -0.64 21.07 -2.76
N ALA A 224 -1.56 21.84 -2.16
CA ALA A 224 -2.75 22.34 -2.85
C ALA A 224 -2.38 23.34 -3.95
N LYS A 225 -1.42 24.24 -3.67
CA LYS A 225 -0.91 25.23 -4.64
C LYS A 225 -0.19 24.55 -5.80
N HIS A 226 0.69 23.59 -5.52
CA HIS A 226 1.62 23.03 -6.50
C HIS A 226 1.24 21.65 -7.05
N GLY A 227 0.16 21.01 -6.57
CA GLY A 227 -0.17 19.62 -6.90
C GLY A 227 -0.23 19.33 -8.40
N LYS A 228 -0.82 20.22 -9.21
CA LYS A 228 -0.85 20.08 -10.67
C LYS A 228 0.55 20.16 -11.29
N ALA A 229 1.38 21.08 -10.84
CA ALA A 229 2.75 21.24 -11.31
C ALA A 229 3.61 20.04 -10.91
N LEU A 230 3.44 19.54 -9.68
CA LEU A 230 4.07 18.32 -9.18
C LEU A 230 3.74 17.11 -10.05
N ARG A 231 2.45 16.86 -10.33
CA ARG A 231 2.03 15.77 -11.22
C ARG A 231 2.66 15.87 -12.61
N ALA A 232 2.68 17.09 -13.18
CA ALA A 232 3.28 17.33 -14.49
C ALA A 232 4.80 17.10 -14.48
N HIS A 233 5.47 17.52 -13.40
CA HIS A 233 6.91 17.38 -13.23
C HIS A 233 7.34 15.91 -13.13
N VAL A 234 6.63 15.11 -12.33
CA VAL A 234 6.97 13.68 -12.13
C VAL A 234 6.39 12.77 -13.21
N GLY A 235 5.57 13.30 -14.12
CA GLY A 235 4.93 12.50 -15.17
C GLY A 235 3.93 11.48 -14.62
N THR A 236 3.07 11.89 -13.69
CA THR A 236 2.06 11.01 -13.08
C THR A 236 1.30 10.18 -14.12
N ASN A 237 1.24 8.87 -13.90
CA ASN A 237 0.59 7.94 -14.81
C ASN A 237 -0.93 8.20 -14.91
N LEU A 238 -1.41 8.46 -16.12
CA LEU A 238 -2.82 8.78 -16.39
C LEU A 238 -3.77 7.59 -16.19
N ASN A 239 -3.23 6.36 -16.11
CA ASN A 239 -4.02 5.17 -15.83
C ASN A 239 -4.26 4.95 -14.32
N CYS A 240 -3.59 5.71 -13.44
CA CYS A 240 -3.84 5.65 -12.00
C CYS A 240 -5.12 6.41 -11.65
N VAL A 241 -6.22 5.67 -11.45
CA VAL A 241 -7.57 6.24 -11.25
C VAL A 241 -7.91 6.60 -9.81
N ARG A 242 -7.08 6.23 -8.84
CA ARG A 242 -7.28 6.49 -7.39
C ARG A 242 -6.51 7.71 -6.89
N LEU A 243 -6.31 8.69 -7.76
CA LEU A 243 -5.61 9.94 -7.49
C LEU A 243 -6.56 11.13 -7.55
N GLY A 244 -6.23 12.20 -6.85
CA GLY A 244 -7.09 13.39 -6.76
C GLY A 244 -6.43 14.53 -6.00
N PRO A 245 -6.82 15.79 -6.28
CA PRO A 245 -6.29 16.94 -5.56
C PRO A 245 -6.63 16.85 -4.07
N ILE A 246 -5.95 17.66 -3.25
CA ILE A 246 -6.31 17.82 -1.85
C ILE A 246 -7.76 18.31 -1.76
N ALA A 247 -8.55 17.64 -0.91
CA ALA A 247 -9.96 17.98 -0.71
C ALA A 247 -10.11 19.38 -0.11
N THR A 248 -11.12 20.13 -0.58
CA THR A 248 -11.34 21.53 -0.17
C THR A 248 -11.47 21.70 1.33
N ASN A 249 -12.14 20.77 2.02
CA ASN A 249 -12.29 20.80 3.47
C ASN A 249 -10.97 20.65 4.24
N LEU A 250 -9.96 19.97 3.68
CA LEU A 250 -8.61 19.91 4.26
C LEU A 250 -7.87 21.25 4.06
N ILE A 251 -8.09 21.93 2.94
CA ILE A 251 -7.51 23.24 2.65
C ILE A 251 -8.13 24.31 3.57
N GLU A 252 -9.44 24.26 3.77
CA GLU A 252 -10.17 25.11 4.70
C GLU A 252 -9.67 24.89 6.13
N LEU A 253 -9.56 23.63 6.57
CA LEU A 253 -9.00 23.28 7.89
C LEU A 253 -7.58 23.83 8.07
N ALA A 254 -6.72 23.69 7.05
CA ALA A 254 -5.35 24.19 7.11
C ALA A 254 -5.27 25.71 7.30
N SER A 255 -6.33 26.45 6.94
CA SER A 255 -6.40 27.91 7.09
C SER A 255 -7.14 28.35 8.37
N ASP A 256 -7.69 27.41 9.13
CA ASP A 256 -8.49 27.68 10.33
C ASP A 256 -7.62 28.12 11.52
N GLU A 257 -7.98 29.22 12.17
CA GLU A 257 -7.22 29.75 13.31
C GLU A 257 -7.20 28.81 14.52
N ALA A 258 -8.30 28.08 14.78
CA ALA A 258 -8.36 27.11 15.86
C ALA A 258 -7.44 25.92 15.54
N PHE A 259 -7.42 25.46 14.30
CA PHE A 259 -6.48 24.40 13.88
C PHE A 259 -5.03 24.83 14.09
N LEU A 260 -4.65 26.04 13.65
CA LEU A 260 -3.28 26.56 13.77
C LEU A 260 -2.80 26.79 15.22
N ARG A 261 -3.73 26.85 16.18
CA ARG A 261 -3.46 27.01 17.63
C ARG A 261 -3.65 25.73 18.43
N ALA A 262 -4.24 24.70 17.83
CA ALA A 262 -4.52 23.44 18.49
C ALA A 262 -3.23 22.71 18.89
N SER A 263 -3.30 21.94 19.99
CA SER A 263 -2.32 20.89 20.25
C SER A 263 -2.37 19.84 19.13
N TRP A 264 -1.33 19.02 19.01
CA TRP A 264 -1.32 17.98 17.98
C TRP A 264 -2.47 16.98 18.12
N ASP A 265 -2.82 16.58 19.35
CA ASP A 265 -3.93 15.65 19.58
C ASP A 265 -5.27 16.23 19.12
N GLU A 266 -5.54 17.50 19.42
CA GLU A 266 -6.73 18.22 18.97
C GLU A 266 -6.73 18.39 17.43
N ALA A 267 -5.61 18.84 16.86
CA ALA A 267 -5.44 18.99 15.42
C ALA A 267 -5.67 17.67 14.67
N ARG A 268 -5.19 16.55 15.23
CA ARG A 268 -5.43 15.20 14.69
C ARG A 268 -6.91 14.86 14.66
N GLN A 269 -7.66 15.17 15.73
CA GLN A 269 -9.11 14.94 15.75
C GLN A 269 -9.85 15.81 14.72
N MET A 270 -9.45 17.08 14.58
CA MET A 270 -10.00 17.97 13.55
C MET A 270 -9.71 17.43 12.14
N LEU A 271 -8.49 16.94 11.90
CA LEU A 271 -8.10 16.32 10.64
C LEU A 271 -8.92 15.07 10.33
N LEU A 272 -9.16 14.20 11.33
CA LEU A 272 -10.03 13.03 11.18
C LEU A 272 -11.48 13.42 10.87
N ALA A 273 -12.00 14.50 11.46
CA ALA A 273 -13.35 14.98 11.20
C ALA A 273 -13.55 15.43 9.74
N CYS A 274 -12.49 15.83 9.04
CA CYS A 274 -12.49 16.08 7.60
C CYS A 274 -12.61 14.82 6.74
N LYS A 275 -12.60 13.62 7.34
CA LYS A 275 -12.69 12.31 6.67
C LYS A 275 -11.69 12.18 5.52
N PRO A 276 -10.38 12.35 5.77
CA PRO A 276 -9.36 12.18 4.74
C PRO A 276 -9.45 10.78 4.14
N THR A 277 -9.18 10.67 2.84
CA THR A 277 -9.16 9.41 2.10
C THR A 277 -7.75 9.11 1.63
N LYS A 278 -7.44 7.82 1.43
CA LYS A 278 -6.22 7.40 0.74
C LYS A 278 -6.29 7.58 -0.78
N TYR A 279 -7.49 7.78 -1.35
CA TYR A 279 -7.69 7.97 -2.78
C TYR A 279 -7.49 9.43 -3.20
N CYS A 280 -6.27 9.92 -3.00
CA CYS A 280 -5.82 11.26 -3.38
C CYS A 280 -4.31 11.23 -3.66
N ASP A 281 -3.76 12.37 -4.08
CA ASP A 281 -2.34 12.52 -4.39
C ASP A 281 -1.44 12.36 -3.16
N PHE A 282 -1.94 12.83 -2.02
CA PHE A 282 -1.20 12.96 -0.78
C PHE A 282 -2.08 12.47 0.37
N ASN A 283 -1.78 11.28 0.87
CA ASN A 283 -2.61 10.63 1.87
C ASN A 283 -2.25 11.12 3.28
N PHE A 284 -3.18 11.92 3.84
CA PHE A 284 -3.13 12.41 5.23
C PHE A 284 -3.90 11.53 6.22
N LEU A 285 -4.65 10.52 5.75
CA LEU A 285 -5.43 9.62 6.61
C LEU A 285 -4.53 8.85 7.57
N ASN A 286 -3.36 8.41 7.12
CA ASN A 286 -2.41 7.67 7.94
C ASN A 286 -1.93 8.49 9.16
N ILE A 287 -1.65 9.78 8.96
CA ILE A 287 -1.31 10.73 10.02
C ILE A 287 -2.51 10.96 10.95
N ALA A 288 -3.70 11.15 10.37
CA ALA A 288 -4.93 11.42 11.11
C ALA A 288 -5.33 10.23 12.01
N ALA A 289 -5.24 9.02 11.48
CA ALA A 289 -5.65 7.79 12.16
C ALA A 289 -4.71 7.41 13.30
N GLY A 290 -3.42 7.80 13.24
CA GLY A 290 -2.50 7.60 14.35
C GLY A 290 -2.09 6.15 14.60
N PHE A 291 -2.28 5.25 13.63
CA PHE A 291 -1.86 3.86 13.76
C PHE A 291 -0.34 3.77 13.72
N GLU A 292 0.27 3.27 14.80
CA GLU A 292 1.73 3.20 14.97
C GLU A 292 2.43 2.52 13.79
N ALA A 293 1.89 1.39 13.32
CA ALA A 293 2.44 0.63 12.20
C ALA A 293 2.39 1.35 10.84
N LYS A 294 1.55 2.39 10.69
CA LYS A 294 1.38 3.16 9.44
C LYS A 294 1.43 4.66 9.67
N TYR A 295 2.14 5.13 10.69
CA TYR A 295 2.18 6.56 11.03
C TYR A 295 3.03 7.37 10.06
N THR A 296 2.46 7.59 8.87
CA THR A 296 3.17 8.05 7.67
C THR A 296 2.41 9.14 6.94
N PHE A 297 3.14 10.00 6.26
CA PHE A 297 2.65 10.80 5.15
C PHE A 297 2.97 10.07 3.86
N GLU A 298 1.98 9.85 3.00
CA GLU A 298 2.16 9.04 1.79
C GLU A 298 1.92 9.87 0.53
N VAL A 299 2.83 9.72 -0.43
CA VAL A 299 2.81 10.39 -1.73
C VAL A 299 2.53 9.36 -2.82
N ARG A 300 1.49 9.60 -3.61
CA ARG A 300 0.93 8.61 -4.54
C ARG A 300 1.00 9.02 -6.02
N ILE A 301 1.64 10.15 -6.32
CA ILE A 301 1.61 10.74 -7.67
C ILE A 301 2.70 10.21 -8.61
N PHE A 302 3.60 9.36 -8.13
CA PHE A 302 4.74 8.93 -8.93
C PHE A 302 4.32 7.82 -9.91
N PRO A 303 4.76 7.89 -11.18
CA PRO A 303 4.54 6.80 -12.12
C PRO A 303 5.28 5.54 -11.66
N GLY A 304 4.80 4.38 -12.12
CA GLY A 304 5.52 3.12 -11.94
C GLY A 304 6.94 3.20 -12.50
N SER A 305 7.91 2.73 -11.73
CA SER A 305 9.30 2.60 -12.16
C SER A 305 9.91 1.33 -11.58
N ILE A 306 10.76 0.71 -12.38
CA ILE A 306 11.64 -0.39 -11.95
C ILE A 306 13.10 0.12 -11.84
N ASP A 307 13.32 1.41 -11.98
CA ASP A 307 14.64 2.03 -11.85
C ASP A 307 14.85 2.62 -10.45
N ALA A 308 15.91 2.16 -9.77
CA ALA A 308 16.17 2.55 -8.40
C ALA A 308 16.55 4.04 -8.26
N ASP A 309 17.23 4.60 -9.26
CA ASP A 309 17.63 6.01 -9.23
C ASP A 309 16.41 6.92 -9.41
N GLU A 310 15.47 6.53 -10.28
CA GLU A 310 14.18 7.24 -10.44
C GLU A 310 13.37 7.20 -9.14
N VAL A 311 13.22 6.02 -8.53
CA VAL A 311 12.49 5.86 -7.26
C VAL A 311 13.15 6.67 -6.13
N CYS A 312 14.48 6.68 -6.06
CA CYS A 312 15.21 7.55 -5.13
C CYS A 312 14.97 9.03 -5.43
N GLY A 313 14.94 9.43 -6.71
CA GLY A 313 14.62 10.78 -7.15
C GLY A 313 13.26 11.26 -6.67
N PHE A 314 12.24 10.39 -6.75
CA PHE A 314 10.90 10.66 -6.22
C PHE A 314 10.92 10.97 -4.72
N ALA A 315 11.61 10.13 -3.93
CA ALA A 315 11.75 10.37 -2.50
C ALA A 315 12.51 11.67 -2.21
N ASN A 316 13.66 11.89 -2.88
CA ASN A 316 14.48 13.10 -2.73
C ASN A 316 13.70 14.39 -3.00
N LEU A 317 12.84 14.40 -4.02
CA LEU A 317 11.97 15.53 -4.34
C LEU A 317 11.07 15.88 -3.13
N PHE A 318 10.40 14.89 -2.58
CA PHE A 318 9.48 15.13 -1.47
C PHE A 318 10.19 15.38 -0.14
N GLU A 319 11.36 14.80 0.10
CA GLU A 319 12.18 15.14 1.26
C GLU A 319 12.49 16.65 1.32
N ARG A 320 12.70 17.29 0.17
CA ARG A 320 12.93 18.75 0.10
C ARG A 320 11.68 19.55 0.46
N ILE A 321 10.51 19.13 -0.04
CA ILE A 321 9.22 19.75 0.29
C ILE A 321 8.91 19.57 1.79
N LEU A 322 9.15 18.37 2.32
CA LEU A 322 8.93 18.07 3.73
C LEU A 322 9.92 18.82 4.63
N ASN A 323 11.19 18.91 4.25
CA ASN A 323 12.19 19.71 4.97
C ASN A 323 11.84 21.21 4.98
N TRP A 324 11.32 21.75 3.88
CA TRP A 324 10.73 23.10 3.87
C TRP A 324 9.52 23.21 4.81
N ALA A 325 8.62 22.22 4.80
CA ALA A 325 7.41 22.26 5.60
C ALA A 325 7.69 22.26 7.10
N VAL A 326 8.75 21.59 7.56
CA VAL A 326 9.17 21.52 8.97
C VAL A 326 10.17 22.59 9.38
N ASP A 327 10.60 23.44 8.44
CA ASP A 327 11.57 24.50 8.71
C ASP A 327 11.03 25.48 9.77
N GLN A 328 11.87 25.75 10.77
CA GLN A 328 11.56 26.63 11.90
C GLN A 328 11.61 28.10 11.50
N ASP A 329 12.39 28.45 10.48
CA ASP A 329 12.48 29.82 9.95
C ASP A 329 11.22 30.25 9.18
N ARG A 330 10.30 29.29 8.96
CA ARG A 330 9.00 29.49 8.29
C ARG A 330 9.14 30.19 6.94
N PRO A 331 9.96 29.67 6.02
CA PRO A 331 10.10 30.24 4.69
C PRO A 331 8.74 30.35 4.00
N ALA A 332 8.54 31.42 3.23
CA ALA A 332 7.35 31.56 2.40
C ALA A 332 7.24 30.37 1.43
N CYS A 333 6.01 29.95 1.14
CA CYS A 333 5.79 28.91 0.13
C CYS A 333 6.27 29.41 -1.23
N PRO A 334 7.19 28.70 -1.90
CA PRO A 334 7.68 29.09 -3.21
C PRO A 334 6.57 29.33 -4.22
N ASP A 335 6.81 30.21 -5.19
CA ASP A 335 5.85 30.52 -6.25
C ASP A 335 5.81 29.46 -7.33
N THR A 336 6.88 28.69 -7.48
CA THR A 336 6.98 27.59 -8.45
C THR A 336 7.65 26.38 -7.83
N ILE A 337 7.43 25.20 -8.42
CA ILE A 337 7.96 23.94 -7.88
C ILE A 337 9.46 23.79 -8.11
N GLU A 338 10.01 24.45 -9.13
CA GLU A 338 11.45 24.39 -9.48
C GLU A 338 12.34 24.93 -8.37
N ARG A 339 11.80 25.77 -7.48
CA ARG A 339 12.53 26.25 -6.30
C ARG A 339 12.78 25.16 -5.24
N PHE A 340 12.11 24.01 -5.35
CA PHE A 340 12.37 22.84 -4.53
C PHE A 340 13.37 21.87 -5.17
N LEU A 341 13.63 21.97 -6.47
CA LEU A 341 14.55 21.08 -7.22
C LEU A 341 16.02 21.45 -6.95
#